data_AF-A0A1B8GEG4-F1
#
_entry.id   AF-A0A1B8GEG4-F1
#
_cell.length_a   1.000
_cell.length_b   1.000
_cell.length_c   1.000
_cell.angle_alpha   90.00
_cell.angle_beta   90.00
_cell.angle_gamma   90.00
#
_symmetry.space_group_name_H-M   'P 1'
#
loop_
_entity.id
_entity.type
_entity.pdbx_description
1 polymer ?
#
loop_
_entity_poly.entity_id
_entity_poly.type
_entity_poly.pdbx_seq_one_letter_code
_entity_poly.pdbx_strand_id
1 'polypeptide(L)'
;MTTTAPPPPPYAETASPAPAPVPADAPAPVHEPALAPASIAKEPTSIEEQMSQIKEIRSQRDQKKLQLDRERLQLNEECLEIDEKNSLLEELYLWLEELHLEGSDQYPQLQRHYFKLQYIGWKREYRYDQRMLQYARNKLQLAQLDCQHTKLELQLSLQLLQDWQ
;
A
#
# COMPACT_ATOMS: atom_id res chain seq x y z
N MET A 1 -39.92 -48.18 35.42
CA MET A 1 -39.56 -48.46 34.02
C MET A 1 -38.16 -47.91 33.83
N THR A 2 -37.17 -48.80 33.86
CA THR A 2 -35.74 -48.46 33.97
C THR A 2 -35.11 -48.73 32.61
N THR A 3 -34.67 -47.69 31.90
CA THR A 3 -34.07 -47.83 30.57
C THR A 3 -32.55 -47.74 30.69
N THR A 4 -31.90 -48.89 30.50
CA THR A 4 -30.45 -49.08 30.48
C THR A 4 -29.87 -48.60 29.16
N ALA A 5 -28.91 -47.67 29.21
CA ALA A 5 -28.12 -47.24 28.05
C ALA A 5 -26.93 -48.20 27.79
N PRO A 6 -26.55 -48.47 26.53
CA PRO A 6 -25.41 -49.33 26.20
C PRO A 6 -24.05 -48.64 26.42
N PRO A 7 -22.97 -49.40 26.71
CA PRO A 7 -21.63 -48.85 26.94
C PRO A 7 -20.96 -48.35 25.65
N PRO A 8 -20.02 -47.38 25.74
CA PRO A 8 -19.28 -46.89 24.59
C PRO A 8 -18.23 -47.90 24.08
N PRO A 9 -17.94 -47.92 22.77
CA PRO A 9 -16.94 -48.82 22.19
C PRO A 9 -15.49 -48.40 22.53
N PRO A 10 -14.53 -49.35 22.51
CA PRO A 10 -13.16 -49.14 22.95
C PRO A 10 -12.32 -48.46 21.86
N TYR A 11 -11.38 -47.63 22.32
CA TYR A 11 -10.23 -47.03 21.62
C TYR A 11 -9.95 -47.58 20.21
N ALA A 12 -10.22 -46.78 19.20
CA ALA A 12 -9.57 -46.87 17.90
C ALA A 12 -8.48 -45.79 17.81
N GLU A 13 -7.28 -46.21 17.43
CA GLU A 13 -6.09 -45.41 17.19
C GLU A 13 -6.37 -44.13 16.39
N THR A 14 -5.74 -43.04 16.82
CA THR A 14 -5.61 -41.79 16.07
C THR A 14 -4.88 -42.04 14.75
N ALA A 15 -5.64 -42.26 13.68
CA ALA A 15 -5.15 -42.08 12.32
C ALA A 15 -5.05 -40.56 12.06
N SER A 16 -3.83 -40.07 11.81
CA SER A 16 -3.58 -38.71 11.34
C SER A 16 -4.48 -38.36 10.15
N PRO A 17 -5.13 -37.19 10.14
CA PRO A 17 -5.84 -36.75 8.94
C PRO A 17 -4.83 -36.51 7.82
N ALA A 18 -5.06 -37.15 6.68
CA ALA A 18 -4.38 -36.83 5.43
C ALA A 18 -4.58 -35.34 5.08
N PRO A 19 -3.57 -34.65 4.52
CA PRO A 19 -3.72 -33.24 4.14
C PRO A 19 -4.80 -33.11 3.06
N ALA A 20 -5.76 -32.22 3.32
CA ALA A 20 -6.80 -31.86 2.36
C ALA A 20 -6.19 -31.25 1.08
N PRO A 21 -6.80 -31.47 -0.10
CA PRO A 21 -6.40 -30.77 -1.31
C PRO A 21 -6.67 -29.26 -1.15
N VAL A 22 -5.62 -28.47 -1.36
CA VAL A 22 -5.68 -27.00 -1.30
C VAL A 22 -6.54 -26.48 -2.46
N PRO A 23 -7.55 -25.63 -2.22
CA PRO A 23 -8.20 -24.89 -3.29
C PRO A 23 -7.19 -23.92 -3.92
N ALA A 24 -6.94 -24.10 -5.21
CA ALA A 24 -6.12 -23.21 -6.03
C ALA A 24 -6.87 -21.90 -6.28
N ASP A 25 -6.93 -21.00 -5.28
CA ASP A 25 -7.20 -19.56 -5.48
C ASP A 25 -7.08 -18.74 -4.17
N ALA A 26 -6.03 -18.98 -3.40
CA ALA A 26 -5.64 -18.07 -2.33
C ALA A 26 -4.57 -17.10 -2.87
N PRO A 27 -4.77 -15.77 -2.83
CA PRO A 27 -3.68 -14.84 -3.07
C PRO A 27 -2.59 -15.09 -2.03
N ALA A 28 -1.38 -15.34 -2.51
CA ALA A 28 -0.21 -15.60 -1.68
C ALA A 28 -0.07 -14.57 -0.56
N PRO A 29 0.39 -14.96 0.64
CA PRO A 29 0.83 -13.98 1.62
C PRO A 29 1.93 -13.16 0.96
N VAL A 30 1.65 -11.87 0.74
CA VAL A 30 2.65 -10.91 0.28
C VAL A 30 3.71 -10.91 1.38
N HIS A 31 4.83 -11.55 1.11
CA HIS A 31 6.03 -11.44 1.91
C HIS A 31 6.31 -9.94 2.08
N GLU A 32 6.09 -9.41 3.29
CA GLU A 32 6.78 -8.22 3.72
C GLU A 32 8.26 -8.43 3.41
N PRO A 33 8.92 -7.52 2.67
CA PRO A 33 10.37 -7.49 2.67
C PRO A 33 10.76 -7.20 4.11
N ALA A 34 11.13 -8.25 4.85
CA ALA A 34 11.83 -8.13 6.10
C ALA A 34 12.97 -7.15 5.84
N LEU A 35 12.92 -6.01 6.53
CA LEU A 35 14.01 -5.05 6.59
C LEU A 35 15.27 -5.85 6.89
N ALA A 36 16.10 -6.04 5.87
CA ALA A 36 17.47 -6.45 6.07
C ALA A 36 18.03 -5.48 7.13
N PRO A 37 18.72 -5.99 8.16
CA PRO A 37 19.35 -5.13 9.15
C PRO A 37 20.17 -4.11 8.38
N ALA A 38 20.01 -2.83 8.72
CA ALA A 38 20.83 -1.76 8.19
C ALA A 38 22.28 -2.24 8.29
N SER A 39 22.83 -2.62 7.14
CA SER A 39 24.19 -3.11 7.05
C SER A 39 25.00 -1.98 7.64
N ILE A 40 25.74 -2.26 8.70
CA ILE A 40 26.75 -1.37 9.24
C ILE A 40 27.78 -1.30 8.12
N ALA A 41 27.52 -0.42 7.15
CA ALA A 41 28.38 -0.18 6.03
C ALA A 41 29.68 0.31 6.64
N LYS A 42 30.72 -0.51 6.52
CA LYS A 42 32.10 -0.08 6.77
C LYS A 42 32.29 1.27 6.09
N GLU A 43 32.75 2.26 6.83
CA GLU A 43 33.13 3.53 6.22
C GLU A 43 34.10 3.22 5.06
N PRO A 44 33.78 3.64 3.83
CA PRO A 44 34.63 3.41 2.68
C PRO A 44 35.99 4.05 2.96
N THR A 45 37.02 3.20 2.98
CA THR A 45 38.39 3.58 3.35
C THR A 45 39.15 4.23 2.20
N SER A 46 38.64 4.13 0.97
CA SER A 46 39.24 4.73 -0.23
C SER A 46 38.32 5.76 -0.89
N ILE A 47 38.91 6.83 -1.43
CA ILE A 47 38.24 7.85 -2.26
C ILE A 47 37.50 7.20 -3.43
N GLU A 48 38.07 6.18 -4.05
CA GLU A 48 37.45 5.49 -5.19
C GLU A 48 36.20 4.69 -4.79
N GLU A 49 36.22 4.09 -3.59
CA GLU A 49 35.04 3.44 -3.00
C GLU A 49 33.95 4.46 -2.68
N GLN A 50 34.30 5.61 -2.10
CA GLN A 50 33.37 6.71 -1.83
C GLN A 50 32.73 7.26 -3.10
N MET A 51 33.52 7.51 -4.15
CA MET A 51 33.00 7.95 -5.44
C MET A 51 32.05 6.92 -6.07
N SER A 52 32.36 5.63 -5.93
CA SER A 52 31.51 4.55 -6.43
C SER A 52 30.17 4.48 -5.68
N GLN A 53 30.20 4.60 -4.34
CA GLN A 53 28.99 4.66 -3.52
C GLN A 53 28.12 5.88 -3.83
N ILE A 54 28.73 7.05 -4.03
CA ILE A 54 27.99 8.28 -4.41
C ILE A 54 27.28 8.08 -5.76
N LYS A 55 27.97 7.50 -6.76
CA LYS A 55 27.37 7.21 -8.07
C LYS A 55 26.21 6.23 -7.96
N GLU A 56 26.36 5.19 -7.14
CA GLU A 56 25.29 4.20 -6.90
C GLU A 56 24.07 4.85 -6.24
N ILE A 57 24.25 5.58 -5.13
CA ILE A 57 23.15 6.26 -4.43
C ILE A 57 22.48 7.29 -5.33
N ARG A 58 23.24 8.02 -6.16
CA ARG A 58 22.69 8.95 -7.15
C ARG A 58 21.78 8.23 -8.14
N SER A 59 22.22 7.09 -8.68
CA SER A 59 21.41 6.28 -9.59
C SER A 59 20.12 5.78 -8.92
N GLN A 60 20.21 5.27 -7.69
CA GLN A 60 19.06 4.83 -6.91
C GLN A 60 18.07 5.97 -6.65
N ARG A 61 18.56 7.16 -6.28
CA ARG A 61 17.76 8.36 -6.08
C ARG A 61 17.03 8.75 -7.35
N ASP A 62 17.73 8.83 -8.48
CA ASP A 62 17.15 9.25 -9.75
C ASP A 62 16.06 8.27 -10.22
N GLN A 63 16.30 6.96 -10.04
CA GLN A 63 15.30 5.94 -10.31
C GLN A 63 14.07 6.07 -9.39
N LYS A 64 14.28 6.28 -8.08
CA LYS A 64 13.19 6.44 -7.11
C LYS A 64 12.38 7.72 -7.38
N LYS A 65 13.04 8.80 -7.80
CA LYS A 65 12.39 10.05 -8.21
C LYS A 65 11.48 9.84 -9.42
N LEU A 66 11.98 9.18 -10.47
CA LEU A 66 11.17 8.84 -11.65
C LEU A 66 9.97 7.95 -11.29
N GLN A 67 10.15 7.00 -10.37
CA GLN A 67 9.05 6.19 -9.86
C GLN A 67 8.00 7.04 -9.15
N LEU A 68 8.41 7.94 -8.26
CA LEU A 68 7.49 8.84 -7.56
C LEU A 68 6.75 9.78 -8.52
N ASP A 69 7.42 10.30 -9.54
CA ASP A 69 6.77 11.17 -10.54
C ASP A 69 5.67 10.41 -11.29
N ARG A 70 5.89 9.13 -11.62
CA ARG A 70 4.87 8.27 -12.22
C ARG A 70 3.73 7.96 -11.26
N GLU A 71 4.04 7.59 -10.01
CA GLU A 71 3.03 7.34 -8.97
C GLU A 71 2.16 8.59 -8.72
N ARG A 72 2.77 9.78 -8.70
CA ARG A 72 2.07 11.05 -8.55
C ARG A 72 1.09 11.31 -9.71
N LEU A 73 1.50 11.03 -10.94
CA LEU A 73 0.64 11.21 -12.11
C LEU A 73 -0.59 10.27 -12.02
N GLN A 74 -0.38 9.00 -11.67
CA GLN A 74 -1.46 8.04 -11.49
C GLN A 74 -2.41 8.43 -10.34
N LEU A 75 -1.88 8.94 -9.23
CA LEU A 75 -2.70 9.44 -8.13
C LEU A 75 -3.53 10.66 -8.54
N ASN A 76 -2.97 11.58 -9.33
CA ASN A 76 -3.73 12.73 -9.84
C ASN A 76 -4.88 12.30 -10.75
N GLU A 77 -4.64 11.34 -11.66
CA GLU A 77 -5.68 10.78 -12.51
C GLU A 77 -6.79 10.11 -11.66
N GLU A 78 -6.40 9.30 -10.68
CA GLU A 78 -7.35 8.64 -9.79
C GLU A 78 -8.18 9.65 -8.95
N CYS A 79 -7.55 10.74 -8.50
CA CYS A 79 -8.22 11.82 -7.78
C CYS A 79 -9.29 12.49 -8.65
N LEU A 80 -8.94 12.85 -9.90
CA LEU A 80 -9.87 13.45 -10.85
C LEU A 80 -11.06 12.54 -11.13
N GLU A 81 -10.83 11.23 -11.28
CA GLU A 81 -11.92 10.28 -11.48
C GLU A 81 -12.80 10.07 -10.23
N ILE A 82 -12.27 10.32 -9.02
CA ILE A 82 -13.07 10.32 -7.78
C ILE A 82 -13.93 11.58 -7.75
N ASP A 83 -13.35 12.75 -8.04
CA ASP A 83 -14.03 14.04 -8.04
C ASP A 83 -15.18 14.09 -9.07
N GLU A 84 -14.96 13.55 -10.28
CA GLU A 84 -15.99 13.45 -11.31
C GLU A 84 -17.17 12.57 -10.82
N LYS A 85 -16.87 11.42 -10.22
CA LYS A 85 -17.91 10.52 -9.69
C LYS A 85 -18.64 11.11 -8.49
N ASN A 86 -17.95 11.84 -7.63
CA ASN A 86 -18.56 12.52 -6.50
C ASN A 86 -19.51 13.62 -6.99
N SER A 87 -19.14 14.36 -8.04
CA SER A 87 -20.04 15.33 -8.68
C SER A 87 -21.32 14.67 -9.20
N LEU A 88 -21.21 13.54 -9.90
CA LEU A 88 -22.38 12.78 -10.38
C LEU A 88 -23.23 12.23 -9.22
N LEU A 89 -22.60 11.82 -8.13
CA LEU A 89 -23.31 11.34 -6.94
C LEU A 89 -24.08 12.47 -6.25
N GLU A 90 -23.53 13.68 -6.23
CA GLU A 90 -24.18 14.89 -5.71
C GLU A 90 -25.40 15.27 -6.56
N GLU A 91 -25.28 15.25 -7.89
CA GLU A 91 -26.42 15.47 -8.79
C GLU A 91 -27.53 14.44 -8.57
N LEU A 92 -27.17 13.16 -8.41
CA LEU A 92 -28.13 12.10 -8.08
C LEU A 92 -28.80 12.32 -6.72
N TYR A 93 -28.05 12.84 -5.74
CA TYR A 93 -28.58 13.17 -4.42
C TYR A 93 -29.63 14.27 -4.51
N LEU A 94 -29.33 15.36 -5.22
CA LEU A 94 -30.27 16.46 -5.43
C LEU A 94 -31.54 15.99 -6.14
N TRP A 95 -31.41 15.17 -7.19
CA TRP A 95 -32.56 14.61 -7.88
C TRP A 95 -33.39 13.68 -6.98
N LEU A 96 -32.74 12.92 -6.09
CA LEU A 96 -33.44 12.11 -5.08
C LEU A 96 -34.20 12.97 -4.08
N GLU A 97 -33.65 14.11 -3.67
CA GLU A 97 -34.31 15.06 -2.78
C GLU A 97 -35.58 15.64 -3.43
N GLU A 98 -35.52 16.01 -4.70
CA GLU A 98 -36.69 16.44 -5.48
C GLU A 98 -37.77 15.35 -5.53
N LEU A 99 -37.41 14.12 -5.88
CA LEU A 99 -38.34 12.99 -5.91
C LEU A 99 -38.97 12.68 -4.54
N HIS A 100 -38.22 12.90 -3.46
CA HIS A 100 -38.72 12.74 -2.10
C HIS A 100 -39.81 13.77 -1.79
N LEU A 101 -39.57 15.03 -2.13
CA LEU A 101 -40.49 16.14 -1.91
C LEU A 101 -41.78 15.99 -2.74
N GLU A 102 -41.67 15.46 -3.96
CA GLU A 102 -42.82 15.19 -4.83
C GLU A 102 -43.64 13.95 -4.40
N GLY A 103 -43.13 13.16 -3.45
CA GLY A 103 -43.79 11.93 -3.01
C GLY A 103 -43.79 10.82 -4.07
N SER A 104 -42.75 10.77 -4.90
CA SER A 104 -42.64 9.79 -5.99
C SER A 104 -42.47 8.35 -5.46
N ASP A 105 -43.26 7.42 -5.98
CA ASP A 105 -43.15 5.99 -5.66
C ASP A 105 -41.80 5.37 -6.08
N GLN A 106 -41.05 6.05 -6.96
CA GLN A 106 -39.73 5.59 -7.41
C GLN A 106 -38.62 5.89 -6.40
N TYR A 107 -38.85 6.84 -5.48
CA TYR A 107 -37.85 7.32 -4.52
C TYR A 107 -37.16 6.19 -3.73
N PRO A 108 -37.88 5.23 -3.09
CA PRO A 108 -37.22 4.20 -2.27
C PRO A 108 -36.30 3.29 -3.09
N GLN A 109 -36.61 3.07 -4.37
CA GLN A 109 -35.78 2.24 -5.23
C GLN A 109 -34.48 2.98 -5.59
N LEU A 110 -34.59 4.23 -6.05
CA LEU A 110 -33.40 5.01 -6.39
C LEU A 110 -32.52 5.31 -5.17
N GLN A 111 -33.13 5.55 -4.00
CA GLN A 111 -32.41 5.76 -2.75
C GLN A 111 -31.49 4.58 -2.41
N ARG A 112 -31.95 3.34 -2.63
CA ARG A 112 -31.12 2.14 -2.46
C ARG A 112 -29.96 2.09 -3.44
N HIS A 113 -30.16 2.53 -4.68
CA HIS A 113 -29.09 2.59 -5.68
C HIS A 113 -28.06 3.66 -5.32
N TYR A 114 -28.50 4.83 -4.88
CA TYR A 114 -27.63 5.89 -4.38
C TYR A 114 -26.73 5.41 -3.24
N PHE A 115 -27.28 4.77 -2.21
CA PHE A 115 -26.46 4.24 -1.11
C PHE A 115 -25.44 3.19 -1.56
N LYS A 116 -25.77 2.36 -2.56
CA LYS A 116 -24.81 1.42 -3.16
C LYS A 116 -23.68 2.16 -3.87
N LEU A 117 -23.99 3.19 -4.65
CA LEU A 117 -22.99 4.01 -5.35
C LEU A 117 -22.11 4.75 -4.36
N GLN A 118 -22.70 5.36 -3.33
CA GLN A 118 -21.98 6.03 -2.25
C GLN A 118 -21.01 5.09 -1.54
N TYR A 119 -21.44 3.87 -1.21
CA TYR A 119 -20.57 2.86 -0.61
C TYR A 119 -19.38 2.47 -1.52
N ILE A 120 -19.63 2.33 -2.83
CA ILE A 120 -18.57 2.06 -3.80
C ILE A 120 -17.60 3.24 -3.88
N GLY A 121 -18.12 4.47 -3.87
CA GLY A 121 -17.35 5.72 -3.83
C GLY A 121 -16.42 5.76 -2.61
N TRP A 122 -16.98 5.56 -1.42
CA TRP A 122 -16.21 5.52 -0.17
C TRP A 122 -15.11 4.45 -0.19
N LYS A 123 -15.40 3.25 -0.69
CA LYS A 123 -14.39 2.19 -0.84
C LYS A 123 -13.28 2.56 -1.83
N ARG A 124 -13.58 3.40 -2.82
CA ARG A 124 -12.58 3.90 -3.77
C ARG A 124 -11.70 4.96 -3.12
N GLU A 125 -12.31 5.93 -2.45
CA GLU A 125 -11.61 6.99 -1.71
C GLU A 125 -10.67 6.41 -0.64
N TYR A 126 -11.15 5.43 0.14
CA TYR A 126 -10.31 4.74 1.11
C TYR A 126 -9.07 4.07 0.48
N ARG A 127 -9.20 3.49 -0.72
CA ARG A 127 -8.06 2.90 -1.44
C ARG A 127 -7.11 3.97 -1.96
N TYR A 128 -7.63 5.10 -2.41
CA TYR A 128 -6.84 6.27 -2.81
C TYR A 128 -6.02 6.79 -1.63
N ASP A 129 -6.63 6.93 -0.44
CA ASP A 129 -5.94 7.35 0.78
C ASP A 129 -4.81 6.40 1.17
N GLN A 130 -5.05 5.09 1.07
CA GLN A 130 -4.01 4.08 1.31
C GLN A 130 -2.82 4.25 0.34
N ARG A 131 -3.10 4.52 -0.94
CA ARG A 131 -2.05 4.78 -1.93
C ARG A 131 -1.31 6.09 -1.66
N MET A 132 -2.01 7.13 -1.23
CA MET A 132 -1.40 8.40 -0.81
C MET A 132 -0.45 8.23 0.38
N LEU A 133 -0.82 7.40 1.37
CA LEU A 133 0.07 7.05 2.47
C LEU A 133 1.32 6.31 2.00
N GLN A 134 1.17 5.35 1.08
CA GLN A 134 2.31 4.64 0.50
C GLN A 134 3.22 5.57 -0.30
N TYR A 135 2.65 6.49 -1.08
CA TYR A 135 3.38 7.51 -1.82
C TYR A 135 4.17 8.44 -0.87
N ALA A 136 3.56 8.88 0.23
CA ALA A 136 4.23 9.67 1.25
C ALA A 136 5.41 8.92 1.88
N ARG A 137 5.25 7.62 2.14
CA ARG A 137 6.34 6.76 2.64
C ARG A 137 7.47 6.63 1.61
N ASN A 138 7.15 6.43 0.34
CA ASN A 138 8.14 6.38 -0.74
C ASN A 138 8.90 7.71 -0.88
N LYS A 139 8.21 8.85 -0.69
CA LYS A 139 8.82 10.18 -0.69
C LYS A 139 9.79 10.37 0.48
N LEU A 140 9.46 9.84 1.66
CA LEU A 140 10.37 9.85 2.81
C LEU A 140 11.63 9.03 2.54
N GLN A 141 11.51 7.86 1.89
CA GLN A 141 12.67 7.05 1.49
C GLN A 141 13.58 7.80 0.51
N LEU A 142 13.00 8.54 -0.45
CA LEU A 142 13.79 9.38 -1.36
C LEU A 142 14.57 10.45 -0.58
N ALA A 143 13.93 11.13 0.37
CA ALA A 143 14.60 12.13 1.21
C ALA A 143 15.73 11.53 2.08
N GLN A 144 15.58 10.27 2.51
CA GLN A 144 16.65 9.55 3.21
C GLN A 144 17.85 9.28 2.29
N LEU A 145 17.60 8.88 1.03
CA LEU A 145 18.67 8.72 0.02
C LEU A 145 19.37 10.06 -0.27
N ASP A 146 18.63 11.16 -0.37
CA ASP A 146 19.20 12.51 -0.53
C ASP A 146 20.14 12.86 0.62
N CYS A 147 19.72 12.60 1.86
CA CYS A 147 20.55 12.84 3.04
C CYS A 147 21.84 11.99 3.03
N GLN A 148 21.73 10.70 2.68
CA GLN A 148 22.89 9.81 2.55
C GLN A 148 23.86 10.27 1.47
N HIS A 149 23.33 10.67 0.30
CA HIS A 149 24.13 11.20 -0.80
C HIS A 149 24.90 12.46 -0.36
N THR A 150 24.23 13.43 0.24
CA THR A 150 24.87 14.66 0.73
C THR A 150 25.91 14.37 1.82
N LYS A 151 25.65 13.42 2.72
CA LYS A 151 26.62 13.01 3.74
C LYS A 151 27.90 12.47 3.10
N LEU A 152 27.80 11.58 2.12
CA LEU A 152 28.96 11.00 1.45
C LEU A 152 29.72 12.02 0.61
N GLU A 153 29.01 12.91 -0.10
CA GLU A 153 29.66 14.01 -0.85
C GLU A 153 30.44 14.93 0.08
N LEU A 154 29.91 15.22 1.27
CA LEU A 154 30.59 16.02 2.28
C LEU A 154 31.80 15.29 2.87
N GLN A 155 31.68 13.99 3.18
CA GLN A 155 32.81 13.18 3.65
C GLN A 155 33.94 13.14 2.61
N LEU A 156 33.62 12.90 1.35
CA LEU A 156 34.58 12.91 0.24
C LEU A 156 35.27 14.28 0.10
N SER A 157 34.50 15.36 0.19
CA SER A 157 35.03 16.73 0.11
C SER A 157 36.00 17.05 1.24
N LEU A 158 35.69 16.60 2.47
CA LEU A 158 36.55 16.77 3.64
C LEU A 158 37.84 15.95 3.52
N GLN A 159 37.75 14.69 3.06
CA GLN A 159 38.92 13.84 2.88
C GLN A 159 39.85 14.42 1.81
N LEU A 160 39.30 14.86 0.67
CA LEU A 160 40.08 15.54 -0.35
C LEU A 160 40.81 16.75 0.23
N LEU A 161 40.11 17.60 1.01
CA LEU A 161 40.71 18.78 1.63
C LEU A 161 41.88 18.43 2.59
N GLN A 162 41.79 17.32 3.31
CA GLN A 162 42.85 16.83 4.19
C GLN A 162 44.07 16.34 3.39
N ASP A 163 43.86 15.66 2.27
CA ASP A 163 44.96 15.17 1.40
C ASP A 163 45.73 16.32 0.72
N TRP A 164 45.17 17.53 0.67
CA TRP A 164 45.82 18.74 0.12
C TRP A 164 46.66 19.53 1.15
N GLN A 165 46.60 19.20 2.44
CA GLN A 165 47.32 19.89 3.53
C GLN A 165 48.62 19.16 3.92
#